data_AF-A0A957C4Q6-F1
#
_entry.id   AF-A0A957C4Q6-F1
#
_cell.length_a   1.000
_cell.length_b   1.000
_cell.length_c   1.000
_cell.angle_alpha   90.00
_cell.angle_beta   90.00
_cell.angle_gamma   90.00
#
_symmetry.space_group_name_H-M   'P 1'
#
loop_
_entity.id
_entity.type
_entity.pdbx_description
1 polymer ?
#
loop_
_entity_poly.entity_id
_entity_poly.type
_entity_poly.pdbx_seq_one_letter_code
_entity_poly.pdbx_strand_id
1 'polypeptide(L)'
;QGVFGVDTIEEGVLYGDIEEGTARILYQPVTTHPGDHINSVAVGTAMEWMQMTLDGGNGLDPANQVWMWNEIGRLIAVVGAVIAMLAFGTIMLETSIFQSLIQPLPEAKPISGTMRYVAYALTIFVPIITYYWFQNVVATAIIPQATALFPQTITTGIMVWAVGNALITLVLFLIWHFTSNRGEATPANYGLGLSVTNILKAAGLAISIVGFGYVLLAISDLWFKTDFRFWVVAVKLMSSLQFRIFLGYLPFFIFFFLIAGVALHGQMRLVRANGEPVSMGRAMLANVGLLVLGFIVLLLVQYVPLLSGSPLPLGEPLLTIVAFQFVPLLTIAAIWMTWFFRKTGTIYVGAFTAASFIIWVIVAGQATQFAF
;
A
#
# COMPACT_ATOMS: atom_id res chain seq x y z
N GLN A 1 18.63 29.58 -23.24
CA GLN A 1 18.45 30.84 -22.48
C GLN A 1 17.88 30.47 -21.12
N GLY A 2 18.43 31.02 -20.04
CA GLY A 2 17.90 30.79 -18.70
C GLY A 2 16.45 31.28 -18.64
N VAL A 3 15.56 30.51 -18.02
CA VAL A 3 14.11 30.77 -17.96
C VAL A 3 13.78 32.11 -17.28
N PHE A 4 14.72 32.66 -16.51
CA PHE A 4 14.61 33.91 -15.75
C PHE A 4 15.29 35.12 -16.41
N GLY A 5 16.05 34.94 -17.51
CA GLY A 5 16.74 36.05 -18.18
C GLY A 5 17.88 36.72 -17.39
N VAL A 6 18.28 36.16 -16.25
CA VAL A 6 19.37 36.64 -15.38
C VAL A 6 20.38 35.52 -15.09
N ASP A 7 21.60 35.90 -14.75
CA ASP A 7 22.70 34.96 -14.47
C ASP A 7 22.67 34.39 -13.04
N THR A 8 22.08 35.13 -12.08
CA THR A 8 21.91 34.69 -10.68
C THR A 8 20.47 34.94 -10.26
N ILE A 9 19.84 33.90 -9.69
CA ILE A 9 18.44 33.92 -9.26
C ILE A 9 18.44 33.99 -7.74
N GLU A 10 17.76 34.99 -7.20
CA GLU A 10 17.52 35.13 -5.77
C GLU A 10 16.15 34.53 -5.44
N GLU A 11 16.08 33.76 -4.35
CA GLU A 11 14.83 33.16 -3.88
C GLU A 11 13.82 34.25 -3.47
N GLY A 12 12.55 34.08 -3.85
CA GLY A 12 11.46 35.01 -3.53
C GLY A 12 11.43 36.29 -4.36
N VAL A 13 12.37 36.48 -5.30
CA VAL A 13 12.39 37.67 -6.16
C VAL A 13 11.56 37.46 -7.43
N LEU A 14 10.71 38.45 -7.76
CA LEU A 14 9.96 38.52 -9.01
C LEU A 14 10.84 39.04 -10.14
N TYR A 15 11.01 38.21 -11.16
CA TYR A 15 11.63 38.56 -12.44
C TYR A 15 10.58 38.59 -13.54
N GLY A 16 10.74 39.46 -14.55
CA GLY A 16 9.76 39.63 -15.62
C GLY A 16 8.53 40.41 -15.18
N ASP A 17 7.46 40.33 -15.97
CA ASP A 17 6.22 41.09 -15.78
C ASP A 17 4.99 40.17 -15.80
N ILE A 18 4.05 40.40 -14.87
CA ILE A 18 2.86 39.58 -14.71
C ILE A 18 1.85 39.83 -15.84
N GLU A 19 1.65 41.10 -16.21
CA GLU A 19 0.71 41.50 -17.27
C GLU A 19 1.17 41.00 -18.63
N GLU A 20 2.48 40.95 -18.87
CA GLU A 20 3.08 40.40 -20.09
C GLU A 20 3.19 38.85 -20.08
N GLY A 21 2.86 38.19 -18.97
CA GLY A 21 2.98 36.73 -18.82
C GLY A 21 4.44 36.21 -18.76
N THR A 22 5.41 37.12 -18.57
CA THR A 22 6.84 36.80 -18.50
C THR A 22 7.33 36.59 -17.07
N ALA A 23 6.50 36.91 -16.07
CA ALA A 23 6.82 36.81 -14.64
C ALA A 23 7.29 35.41 -14.19
N ARG A 24 8.33 35.36 -13.36
CA ARG A 24 8.88 34.14 -12.74
C ARG A 24 9.37 34.46 -11.33
N ILE A 25 9.12 33.56 -10.38
CA ILE A 25 9.72 33.55 -9.03
C ILE A 25 10.26 32.16 -8.75
N LEU A 26 11.41 32.07 -8.07
CA LEU A 26 11.93 30.82 -7.52
C LEU A 26 11.64 30.75 -6.02
N TYR A 27 11.02 29.66 -5.58
CA TYR A 27 10.87 29.30 -4.16
C TYR A 27 11.56 27.95 -3.92
N GLN A 28 12.29 27.82 -2.81
CA GLN A 28 13.02 26.61 -2.42
C GLN A 28 12.70 26.21 -0.97
N PRO A 29 11.42 25.89 -0.66
CA PRO A 29 11.04 25.48 0.69
C PRO A 29 11.83 24.27 1.16
N VAL A 30 12.22 24.27 2.45
CA VAL A 30 12.96 23.16 3.06
C VAL A 30 12.03 21.96 3.26
N THR A 31 11.92 21.13 2.24
CA THR A 31 11.07 19.94 2.22
C THR A 31 11.54 18.98 1.13
N THR A 32 10.85 17.84 1.00
CA THR A 32 11.05 16.88 -0.08
C THR A 32 9.93 17.02 -1.11
N HIS A 33 10.12 16.49 -2.32
CA HIS A 33 9.06 16.46 -3.33
C HIS A 33 7.70 15.93 -2.83
N PRO A 34 7.61 14.76 -2.16
CA PRO A 34 6.34 14.35 -1.57
C PRO A 34 5.95 15.20 -0.36
N GLY A 35 6.92 15.81 0.34
CA GLY A 35 6.68 16.69 1.48
C GLY A 35 6.02 18.02 1.10
N ASP A 36 6.20 18.51 -0.14
CA ASP A 36 5.56 19.74 -0.65
C ASP A 36 4.04 19.72 -0.44
N HIS A 37 3.41 18.55 -0.59
CA HIS A 37 1.97 18.37 -0.45
C HIS A 37 1.42 18.66 0.95
N ILE A 38 2.29 18.66 1.98
CA ILE A 38 1.91 18.87 3.38
C ILE A 38 2.81 19.90 4.08
N ASN A 39 3.57 20.70 3.32
CA ASN A 39 4.42 21.75 3.84
C ASN A 39 3.73 23.12 3.70
N SER A 40 3.49 23.81 4.83
CA SER A 40 2.77 25.09 4.82
C SER A 40 3.52 26.21 4.09
N VAL A 41 4.85 26.18 4.07
CA VAL A 41 5.66 27.16 3.31
C VAL A 41 5.48 26.91 1.82
N ALA A 42 5.65 25.67 1.35
CA ALA A 42 5.46 25.32 -0.05
C ALA A 42 4.05 25.68 -0.54
N VAL A 43 3.01 25.28 0.21
CA VAL A 43 1.62 25.63 -0.12
C VAL A 43 1.39 27.15 -0.09
N GLY A 44 1.99 27.85 0.87
CA GLY A 44 1.91 29.32 0.99
C GLY A 44 2.50 30.02 -0.24
N THR A 45 3.69 29.62 -0.67
CA THR A 45 4.34 30.18 -1.86
C THR A 45 3.54 29.94 -3.15
N ALA A 46 2.86 28.79 -3.25
CA ALA A 46 1.96 28.53 -4.37
C ALA A 46 0.70 29.41 -4.31
N MET A 47 0.12 29.61 -3.11
CA MET A 47 -1.02 30.50 -2.91
C MET A 47 -0.66 31.95 -3.22
N GLU A 48 0.50 32.43 -2.77
CA GLU A 48 1.01 33.77 -3.06
C GLU A 48 1.11 34.00 -4.57
N TRP A 49 1.74 33.08 -5.30
CA TRP A 49 1.82 33.16 -6.76
C TRP A 49 0.45 33.24 -7.43
N MET A 50 -0.51 32.41 -7.00
CA MET A 50 -1.87 32.44 -7.53
C MET A 50 -2.59 33.74 -7.20
N GLN A 51 -2.38 34.33 -6.02
CA GLN A 51 -2.94 35.64 -5.65
C GLN A 51 -2.34 36.79 -6.47
N MET A 52 -1.07 36.70 -6.85
CA MET A 52 -0.40 37.71 -7.68
C MET A 52 -0.84 37.66 -9.15
N THR A 53 -1.22 36.48 -9.65
CA THR A 53 -1.38 36.24 -11.09
C THR A 53 -2.80 35.92 -11.55
N LEU A 54 -3.73 35.65 -10.63
CA LEU A 54 -5.12 35.32 -10.94
C LEU A 54 -6.10 36.28 -10.27
N ASP A 55 -7.19 36.56 -10.96
CA ASP A 55 -8.33 37.29 -10.41
C ASP A 55 -9.25 36.38 -9.58
N GLY A 56 -9.91 36.93 -8.56
CA GLY A 56 -10.96 36.23 -7.79
C GLY A 56 -10.51 35.58 -6.48
N GLY A 57 -9.27 35.83 -6.03
CA GLY A 57 -8.83 35.49 -4.67
C GLY A 57 -9.54 36.30 -3.58
N ASN A 58 -9.46 35.85 -2.33
CA ASN A 58 -10.05 36.53 -1.17
C ASN A 58 -9.09 37.45 -0.39
N GLY A 59 -7.84 37.58 -0.86
CA GLY A 59 -6.80 38.41 -0.25
C GLY A 59 -6.36 37.98 1.15
N LEU A 60 -6.68 36.75 1.57
CA LEU A 60 -6.17 36.21 2.84
C LEU A 60 -4.66 36.01 2.73
N ASP A 61 -3.96 36.30 3.83
CA ASP A 61 -2.53 35.99 3.97
C ASP A 61 -2.26 34.53 3.55
N PRO A 62 -1.31 34.26 2.63
CA PRO A 62 -0.94 32.90 2.23
C PRO A 62 -0.56 31.97 3.39
N ALA A 63 -0.15 32.50 4.54
CA ALA A 63 0.11 31.73 5.76
C ALA A 63 -1.18 31.32 6.52
N ASN A 64 -2.33 31.95 6.22
CA ASN A 64 -3.63 31.64 6.82
C ASN A 64 -4.23 30.37 6.21
N GLN A 65 -3.68 29.23 6.59
CA GLN A 65 -3.98 27.91 6.01
C GLN A 65 -4.74 27.01 6.99
N VAL A 66 -5.91 26.52 6.57
CA VAL A 66 -6.75 25.59 7.36
C VAL A 66 -6.78 24.17 6.81
N TRP A 67 -6.18 23.93 5.63
CA TRP A 67 -6.26 22.65 4.91
C TRP A 67 -5.69 21.47 5.68
N MET A 68 -4.79 21.68 6.65
CA MET A 68 -4.24 20.61 7.49
C MET A 68 -5.33 19.92 8.32
N TRP A 69 -6.35 20.66 8.77
CA TRP A 69 -7.50 20.06 9.47
C TRP A 69 -8.30 19.13 8.56
N ASN A 70 -8.40 19.48 7.27
CA ASN A 70 -9.01 18.62 6.27
C ASN A 70 -8.15 17.35 6.04
N GLU A 71 -6.82 17.45 5.99
CA GLU A 71 -5.95 16.26 5.90
C GLU A 71 -6.05 15.36 7.15
N ILE A 72 -6.12 15.92 8.36
CA ILE A 72 -6.35 15.15 9.59
C ILE A 72 -7.73 14.47 9.57
N GLY A 73 -8.78 15.18 9.14
CA GLY A 73 -10.12 14.61 9.01
C GLY A 73 -10.16 13.43 8.03
N ARG A 74 -9.45 13.55 6.90
CA ARG A 74 -9.33 12.49 5.89
C ARG A 74 -8.51 11.30 6.41
N LEU A 75 -7.47 11.53 7.22
CA LEU A 75 -6.73 10.46 7.90
C LEU A 75 -7.64 9.69 8.87
N ILE A 76 -8.43 10.41 9.68
CA ILE A 76 -9.41 9.80 10.59
C ILE A 76 -10.41 8.96 9.79
N ALA A 77 -10.86 9.45 8.63
CA ALA A 77 -11.75 8.72 7.75
C ALA A 77 -11.12 7.44 7.18
N VAL A 78 -9.84 7.46 6.77
CA VAL A 78 -9.10 6.25 6.35
C VAL A 78 -9.07 5.21 7.48
N VAL A 79 -8.66 5.63 8.69
CA VAL A 79 -8.58 4.73 9.85
C VAL A 79 -9.95 4.17 10.20
N GLY A 80 -10.97 5.03 10.23
CA GLY A 80 -12.36 4.66 10.50
C GLY A 80 -12.89 3.66 9.47
N ALA A 81 -12.65 3.88 8.19
CA ALA A 81 -13.07 2.96 7.11
C ALA A 81 -12.40 1.58 7.26
N VAL A 82 -11.09 1.54 7.56
CA VAL A 82 -10.36 0.28 7.78
C VAL A 82 -10.94 -0.52 8.95
N ILE A 83 -11.27 0.14 10.07
CA ILE A 83 -11.89 -0.48 11.24
C ILE A 83 -13.33 -0.93 10.93
N ALA A 84 -14.10 -0.09 10.24
CA ALA A 84 -15.47 -0.40 9.85
C ALA A 84 -15.54 -1.62 8.91
N MET A 85 -14.62 -1.73 7.96
CA MET A 85 -14.50 -2.89 7.05
C MET A 85 -14.19 -4.19 7.82
N LEU A 86 -13.32 -4.14 8.83
CA LEU A 86 -13.05 -5.27 9.73
C LEU A 86 -14.28 -5.69 10.53
N ALA A 87 -14.97 -4.71 11.12
CA ALA A 87 -16.18 -4.95 11.91
C ALA A 87 -17.28 -5.54 11.03
N PHE A 88 -17.52 -4.96 9.86
CA PHE A 88 -18.48 -5.44 8.88
C PHE A 88 -18.19 -6.89 8.47
N GLY A 89 -16.94 -7.20 8.09
CA GLY A 89 -16.55 -8.56 7.74
C GLY A 89 -16.77 -9.56 8.89
N THR A 90 -16.55 -9.14 10.13
CA THR A 90 -16.80 -9.98 11.32
C THR A 90 -18.28 -10.25 11.53
N ILE A 91 -19.14 -9.24 11.39
CA ILE A 91 -20.60 -9.39 11.48
C ILE A 91 -21.09 -10.31 10.35
N MET A 92 -20.58 -10.14 9.13
CA MET A 92 -20.97 -10.97 7.99
C MET A 92 -20.62 -12.45 8.18
N LEU A 93 -19.53 -12.78 8.89
CA LEU A 93 -19.17 -14.16 9.23
C LEU A 93 -20.22 -14.86 10.10
N GLU A 94 -21.03 -14.13 10.86
CA GLU A 94 -22.09 -14.71 11.70
C GLU A 94 -23.39 -15.00 10.91
N THR A 95 -23.45 -14.59 9.64
CA THR A 95 -24.62 -14.85 8.78
C THR A 95 -24.64 -16.29 8.27
N SER A 96 -25.83 -16.80 7.94
CA SER A 96 -26.00 -18.16 7.40
C SER A 96 -25.22 -18.42 6.10
N ILE A 97 -24.93 -17.37 5.33
CA ILE A 97 -24.16 -17.45 4.08
C ILE A 97 -22.69 -17.77 4.37
N PHE A 98 -22.08 -17.07 5.32
CA PHE A 98 -20.63 -17.08 5.56
C PHE A 98 -20.19 -17.82 6.83
N GLN A 99 -21.11 -18.25 7.71
CA GLN A 99 -20.77 -19.00 8.92
C GLN A 99 -19.95 -20.27 8.65
N SER A 100 -20.11 -20.89 7.48
CA SER A 100 -19.32 -22.06 7.08
C SER A 100 -17.83 -21.75 6.85
N LEU A 101 -17.44 -20.48 6.83
CA LEU A 101 -16.03 -20.04 6.76
C LEU A 101 -15.34 -20.09 8.12
N ILE A 102 -16.09 -20.14 9.23
CA ILE A 102 -15.53 -20.24 10.57
C ILE A 102 -15.09 -21.69 10.80
N GLN A 103 -13.79 -21.94 10.65
CA GLN A 103 -13.18 -23.23 10.94
C GLN A 103 -12.40 -23.17 12.26
N PRO A 104 -12.19 -24.31 12.94
CA PRO A 104 -11.26 -24.38 14.05
C PRO A 104 -9.89 -23.85 13.64
N LEU A 105 -9.26 -23.06 14.51
CA LEU A 105 -7.90 -22.58 14.26
C LEU A 105 -6.96 -23.80 14.19
N PRO A 106 -6.25 -24.02 13.08
CA PRO A 106 -5.42 -25.21 12.93
C PRO A 106 -4.26 -25.20 13.93
N GLU A 107 -3.73 -26.38 14.27
CA GLU A 107 -2.50 -26.49 15.07
C GLU A 107 -1.35 -25.80 14.33
N ALA A 108 -0.57 -24.99 15.05
CA ALA A 108 0.59 -24.31 14.50
C ALA A 108 1.75 -25.29 14.34
N LYS A 109 2.34 -25.35 13.13
CA LYS A 109 3.62 -26.04 12.88
C LYS A 109 4.65 -25.04 12.31
N PRO A 110 4.97 -23.94 13.01
CA PRO A 110 5.84 -22.90 12.47
C PRO A 110 7.31 -23.32 12.48
N ILE A 111 8.13 -22.61 11.73
CA ILE A 111 9.58 -22.71 11.81
C ILE A 111 10.06 -22.35 13.22
N SER A 112 10.98 -23.15 13.75
CA SER A 112 11.49 -23.03 15.11
C SER A 112 13.01 -22.83 15.13
N GLY A 113 13.56 -22.59 16.33
CA GLY A 113 15.00 -22.38 16.52
C GLY A 113 15.54 -21.12 15.83
N THR A 114 16.83 -21.14 15.52
CA THR A 114 17.56 -20.02 14.89
C THR A 114 17.05 -19.70 13.48
N MET A 115 16.61 -20.71 12.73
CA MET A 115 16.09 -20.55 11.36
C MET A 115 14.83 -19.68 11.30
N ARG A 116 14.09 -19.53 12.40
CA ARG A 116 12.97 -18.58 12.47
C ARG A 116 13.41 -17.15 12.23
N TYR A 117 14.53 -16.73 12.81
CA TYR A 117 15.05 -15.38 12.63
C TYR A 117 15.59 -15.15 11.22
N VAL A 118 16.14 -16.20 10.60
CA VAL A 118 16.52 -16.17 9.18
C VAL A 118 15.29 -15.97 8.30
N ALA A 119 14.20 -16.73 8.53
CA ALA A 119 12.95 -16.53 7.80
C ALA A 119 12.40 -15.11 7.97
N TYR A 120 12.41 -14.56 9.19
CA TYR A 120 12.00 -13.18 9.45
C TYR A 120 12.84 -12.17 8.67
N ALA A 121 14.17 -12.30 8.70
CA ALA A 121 15.07 -11.44 7.96
C ALA A 121 14.83 -11.52 6.44
N LEU A 122 14.62 -12.73 5.90
CA LEU A 122 14.31 -12.91 4.47
C LEU A 122 12.98 -12.24 4.11
N THR A 123 11.92 -12.43 4.90
CA THR A 123 10.62 -11.77 4.66
C THR A 123 10.71 -10.25 4.74
N ILE A 124 11.52 -9.71 5.65
CA ILE A 124 11.70 -8.26 5.83
C ILE A 124 12.53 -7.66 4.70
N PHE A 125 13.67 -8.29 4.34
CA PHE A 125 14.67 -7.64 3.49
C PHE A 125 14.60 -8.02 2.01
N VAL A 126 14.16 -9.23 1.64
CA VAL A 126 14.05 -9.62 0.22
C VAL A 126 13.15 -8.67 -0.58
N PRO A 127 11.97 -8.24 -0.07
CA PRO A 127 11.10 -7.31 -0.81
C PRO A 127 11.77 -5.98 -1.11
N ILE A 128 12.57 -5.42 -0.19
CA ILE A 128 13.24 -4.13 -0.43
C ILE A 128 14.51 -4.26 -1.27
N ILE A 129 15.26 -5.36 -1.14
CA ILE A 129 16.46 -5.62 -1.94
C ILE A 129 16.08 -5.78 -3.41
N THR A 130 14.94 -6.42 -3.66
CA THR A 130 14.45 -6.69 -5.01
C THR A 130 13.55 -5.58 -5.56
N TYR A 131 13.27 -4.54 -4.78
CA TYR A 131 12.24 -3.53 -5.05
C TYR A 131 12.45 -2.81 -6.39
N TYR A 132 13.55 -2.10 -6.54
CA TYR A 132 13.83 -1.35 -7.77
C TYR A 132 14.10 -2.27 -8.96
N TRP A 133 14.82 -3.38 -8.73
CA TRP A 133 15.19 -4.31 -9.79
C TRP A 133 13.97 -4.96 -10.46
N PHE A 134 12.99 -5.45 -9.68
CA PHE A 134 11.79 -6.02 -10.28
C PHE A 134 10.93 -4.96 -10.98
N GLN A 135 10.78 -3.77 -10.38
CA GLN A 135 9.88 -2.74 -10.92
C GLN A 135 10.44 -2.03 -12.16
N ASN A 136 11.75 -1.89 -12.28
CA ASN A 136 12.39 -1.27 -13.43
C ASN A 136 12.87 -2.35 -14.40
N VAL A 137 13.90 -3.11 -14.02
CA VAL A 137 14.62 -4.00 -14.95
C VAL A 137 13.73 -5.15 -15.42
N VAL A 138 13.15 -5.90 -14.49
CA VAL A 138 12.35 -7.08 -14.85
C VAL A 138 11.07 -6.64 -15.54
N ALA A 139 10.31 -5.70 -14.96
CA ALA A 139 9.05 -5.25 -15.54
C ALA A 139 9.21 -4.70 -16.96
N THR A 140 10.23 -3.88 -17.24
CA THR A 140 10.51 -3.40 -18.59
C THR A 140 10.95 -4.52 -19.54
N ALA A 141 11.64 -5.56 -19.04
CA ALA A 141 12.03 -6.69 -19.88
C ALA A 141 10.83 -7.54 -20.34
N ILE A 142 9.81 -7.72 -19.48
CA ILE A 142 8.62 -8.53 -19.82
C ILE A 142 7.47 -7.71 -20.42
N ILE A 143 7.31 -6.45 -20.01
CA ILE A 143 6.26 -5.53 -20.47
C ILE A 143 6.94 -4.18 -20.77
N PRO A 144 7.58 -4.03 -21.95
CA PRO A 144 8.39 -2.85 -22.26
C PRO A 144 7.61 -1.54 -22.32
N GLN A 145 6.31 -1.61 -22.57
CA GLN A 145 5.44 -0.45 -22.72
C GLN A 145 4.03 -0.76 -22.19
N ALA A 146 3.29 0.28 -21.84
CA ALA A 146 1.90 0.15 -21.42
C ALA A 146 1.07 -0.53 -22.52
N THR A 147 0.16 -1.42 -22.12
CA THR A 147 -0.74 -2.15 -23.03
C THR A 147 -2.19 -1.95 -22.61
N ALA A 148 -3.15 -2.31 -23.46
CA ALA A 148 -4.57 -2.27 -23.11
C ALA A 148 -4.91 -3.10 -21.85
N LEU A 149 -4.15 -4.18 -21.59
CA LEU A 149 -4.34 -5.03 -20.41
C LEU A 149 -3.61 -4.48 -19.18
N PHE A 150 -2.40 -3.94 -19.37
CA PHE A 150 -1.55 -3.36 -18.33
C PHE A 150 -1.20 -1.92 -18.67
N PRO A 151 -2.14 -0.98 -18.51
CA PRO A 151 -2.00 0.38 -19.03
C PRO A 151 -1.32 1.35 -18.07
N GLN A 152 -0.95 0.88 -16.86
CA GLN A 152 -0.39 1.69 -15.78
C GLN A 152 1.02 1.20 -15.46
N THR A 153 2.07 1.86 -15.95
CA THR A 153 3.46 1.36 -15.91
C THR A 153 3.96 1.10 -14.49
N ILE A 154 3.68 2.01 -13.56
CA ILE A 154 4.03 1.83 -12.14
C ILE A 154 3.25 0.68 -11.50
N THR A 155 1.95 0.54 -11.80
CA THR A 155 1.14 -0.59 -11.32
C THR A 155 1.67 -1.92 -11.87
N THR A 156 2.10 -1.95 -13.14
CA THR A 156 2.79 -3.09 -13.74
C THR A 156 4.09 -3.41 -13.01
N GLY A 157 4.92 -2.41 -12.71
CA GLY A 157 6.13 -2.59 -11.92
C GLY A 157 5.83 -3.25 -10.57
N ILE A 158 4.88 -2.68 -9.81
CA ILE A 158 4.45 -3.22 -8.51
C ILE A 158 3.93 -4.66 -8.65
N MET A 159 3.14 -4.96 -9.68
CA MET A 159 2.64 -6.31 -9.96
C MET A 159 3.79 -7.29 -10.16
N VAL A 160 4.79 -6.94 -11.00
CA VAL A 160 5.94 -7.80 -11.27
C VAL A 160 6.77 -8.03 -10.00
N TRP A 161 6.98 -6.99 -9.21
CA TRP A 161 7.65 -7.08 -7.92
C TRP A 161 6.89 -7.96 -6.91
N ALA A 162 5.56 -7.82 -6.83
CA ALA A 162 4.71 -8.64 -5.97
C ALA A 162 4.76 -10.11 -6.38
N VAL A 163 4.61 -10.41 -7.68
CA VAL A 163 4.69 -11.79 -8.20
C VAL A 163 6.07 -12.38 -7.97
N GLY A 164 7.14 -11.62 -8.23
CA GLY A 164 8.52 -12.05 -7.99
C GLY A 164 8.76 -12.42 -6.52
N ASN A 165 8.31 -11.58 -5.59
CA ASN A 165 8.42 -11.85 -4.16
C ASN A 165 7.53 -13.02 -3.70
N ALA A 166 6.35 -13.18 -4.29
CA ALA A 166 5.50 -14.34 -4.03
C ALA A 166 6.19 -15.64 -4.46
N LEU A 167 6.81 -15.66 -5.64
CA LEU A 167 7.55 -16.84 -6.13
C LEU A 167 8.75 -17.16 -5.23
N ILE A 168 9.55 -16.16 -4.86
CA ILE A 168 10.68 -16.36 -3.93
C ILE A 168 10.18 -16.91 -2.59
N THR A 169 9.14 -16.31 -2.02
CA THR A 169 8.54 -16.74 -0.75
C THR A 169 7.99 -18.17 -0.85
N LEU A 170 7.33 -18.51 -1.95
CA LEU A 170 6.82 -19.86 -2.20
C LEU A 170 7.96 -20.88 -2.27
N VAL A 171 9.05 -20.58 -2.99
CA VAL A 171 10.23 -21.47 -3.05
C VAL A 171 10.84 -21.68 -1.67
N LEU A 172 11.05 -20.60 -0.90
CA LEU A 172 11.59 -20.68 0.47
C LEU A 172 10.66 -21.48 1.40
N PHE A 173 9.36 -21.27 1.27
CA PHE A 173 8.34 -22.03 2.00
C PHE A 173 8.39 -23.52 1.66
N LEU A 174 8.47 -23.87 0.38
CA LEU A 174 8.53 -25.26 -0.08
C LEU A 174 9.82 -25.95 0.39
N ILE A 175 10.98 -25.26 0.30
CA ILE A 175 12.25 -25.78 0.82
C ILE A 175 12.10 -26.10 2.31
N TRP A 176 11.57 -25.16 3.10
CA TRP A 176 11.35 -25.39 4.53
C TRP A 176 10.36 -26.53 4.78
N HIS A 177 9.24 -26.58 4.06
CA HIS A 177 8.26 -27.65 4.22
C HIS A 177 8.89 -29.03 3.97
N PHE A 178 9.59 -29.20 2.86
CA PHE A 178 10.14 -30.51 2.47
C PHE A 178 11.35 -30.95 3.30
N THR A 179 12.09 -30.01 3.91
CA THR A 179 13.26 -30.31 4.73
C THR A 179 12.94 -30.49 6.21
N SER A 180 11.94 -29.76 6.73
CA SER A 180 11.72 -29.66 8.18
C SER A 180 10.32 -30.09 8.62
N ASN A 181 9.32 -30.06 7.74
CA ASN A 181 7.91 -30.23 8.11
C ASN A 181 7.18 -31.31 7.28
N ARG A 182 7.94 -32.08 6.48
CA ARG A 182 7.38 -33.11 5.61
C ARG A 182 6.90 -34.27 6.47
N GLY A 183 5.62 -34.61 6.35
CA GLY A 183 5.00 -35.68 7.14
C GLY A 183 4.51 -35.24 8.53
N GLU A 184 4.95 -34.08 9.03
CA GLU A 184 4.47 -33.51 10.31
C GLU A 184 3.35 -32.49 10.13
N ALA A 185 3.30 -31.81 8.98
CA ALA A 185 2.33 -30.77 8.67
C ALA A 185 1.54 -31.09 7.41
N THR A 186 0.27 -30.71 7.42
CA THR A 186 -0.66 -30.79 6.29
C THR A 186 -0.98 -29.39 5.76
N PRO A 187 -1.58 -29.25 4.55
CA PRO A 187 -2.05 -27.97 4.06
C PRO A 187 -2.98 -27.23 5.04
N ALA A 188 -3.75 -27.96 5.86
CA ALA A 188 -4.62 -27.37 6.87
C ALA A 188 -3.83 -26.61 7.95
N ASN A 189 -2.64 -27.10 8.35
CA ASN A 189 -1.77 -26.39 9.31
C ASN A 189 -1.32 -25.02 8.81
N TYR A 190 -1.31 -24.82 7.49
CA TYR A 190 -0.97 -23.56 6.83
C TYR A 190 -2.19 -22.71 6.46
N GLY A 191 -3.39 -23.10 6.90
CA GLY A 191 -4.63 -22.39 6.62
C GLY A 191 -5.19 -22.59 5.21
N LEU A 192 -4.74 -23.63 4.50
CA LEU A 192 -5.22 -23.98 3.14
C LEU A 192 -6.35 -25.02 3.16
N GLY A 193 -6.68 -25.58 4.33
CA GLY A 193 -7.71 -26.62 4.47
C GLY A 193 -9.12 -26.05 4.36
N LEU A 194 -9.60 -25.82 3.14
CA LEU A 194 -10.95 -25.32 2.88
C LEU A 194 -11.53 -25.90 1.58
N SER A 195 -12.83 -26.22 1.56
CA SER A 195 -13.51 -26.69 0.35
C SER A 195 -13.58 -25.58 -0.70
N VAL A 196 -13.60 -25.94 -1.98
CA VAL A 196 -13.71 -24.98 -3.10
C VAL A 196 -14.94 -24.08 -2.93
N THR A 197 -16.08 -24.64 -2.53
CA THR A 197 -17.30 -23.87 -2.24
C THR A 197 -17.07 -22.80 -1.17
N ASN A 198 -16.35 -23.13 -0.10
CA ASN A 198 -16.04 -22.16 0.94
C ASN A 198 -14.96 -21.17 0.50
N ILE A 199 -14.02 -21.53 -0.38
CA ILE A 199 -13.09 -20.57 -0.98
C ILE A 199 -13.87 -19.53 -1.81
N LEU A 200 -14.88 -19.95 -2.60
CA LEU A 200 -15.74 -19.03 -3.34
C LEU A 200 -16.56 -18.12 -2.39
N LYS A 201 -17.07 -18.66 -1.28
CA LYS A 201 -17.71 -17.85 -0.24
C LYS A 201 -16.74 -16.86 0.40
N ALA A 202 -15.48 -17.24 0.64
CA ALA A 202 -14.46 -16.32 1.15
C ALA A 202 -14.20 -15.17 0.17
N ALA A 203 -14.17 -15.45 -1.15
CA ALA A 203 -14.10 -14.42 -2.17
C ALA A 203 -15.35 -13.51 -2.16
N GLY A 204 -16.54 -14.09 -2.05
CA GLY A 204 -17.79 -13.34 -1.89
C GLY A 204 -17.79 -12.40 -0.68
N LEU A 205 -17.31 -12.88 0.47
CA LEU A 205 -17.16 -12.06 1.68
C LEU A 205 -16.15 -10.93 1.46
N ALA A 206 -15.01 -11.20 0.83
CA ALA A 206 -14.03 -10.17 0.51
C ALA A 206 -14.60 -9.08 -0.41
N ILE A 207 -15.38 -9.46 -1.42
CA ILE A 207 -16.12 -8.53 -2.29
C ILE A 207 -17.11 -7.71 -1.46
N SER A 208 -17.85 -8.31 -0.53
CA SER A 208 -18.77 -7.58 0.35
C SER A 208 -18.04 -6.57 1.24
N ILE A 209 -16.88 -6.94 1.81
CA ILE A 209 -16.08 -6.06 2.68
C ILE A 209 -15.55 -4.86 1.88
N VAL A 210 -14.93 -5.11 0.72
CA VAL A 210 -14.39 -4.03 -0.12
C VAL A 210 -15.50 -3.18 -0.72
N GLY A 211 -16.60 -3.80 -1.14
CA GLY A 211 -17.80 -3.09 -1.59
C GLY A 211 -18.39 -2.18 -0.51
N PHE A 212 -18.43 -2.63 0.75
CA PHE A 212 -18.83 -1.79 1.88
C PHE A 212 -17.89 -0.59 2.05
N GLY A 213 -16.58 -0.79 2.01
CA GLY A 213 -15.59 0.31 2.03
C GLY A 213 -15.77 1.29 0.87
N TYR A 214 -16.08 0.78 -0.33
CA TYR A 214 -16.37 1.59 -1.51
C TYR A 214 -17.64 2.43 -1.33
N VAL A 215 -18.70 1.86 -0.75
CA VAL A 215 -19.94 2.60 -0.42
C VAL A 215 -19.67 3.70 0.61
N LEU A 216 -18.88 3.42 1.66
CA LEU A 216 -18.49 4.46 2.62
C LEU A 216 -17.74 5.62 1.92
N LEU A 217 -16.82 5.30 1.01
CA LEU A 217 -16.12 6.31 0.22
C LEU A 217 -17.07 7.10 -0.68
N ALA A 218 -18.02 6.42 -1.34
CA ALA A 218 -19.00 7.07 -2.20
C ALA A 218 -19.94 8.01 -1.43
N ILE A 219 -20.33 7.64 -0.20
CA ILE A 219 -21.07 8.53 0.70
C ILE A 219 -20.22 9.75 1.05
N SER A 220 -18.93 9.54 1.36
CA SER A 220 -18.00 10.61 1.68
C SER A 220 -17.84 11.62 0.53
N ASP A 221 -17.66 11.12 -0.69
CA ASP A 221 -17.56 11.93 -1.90
C ASP A 221 -18.88 12.66 -2.21
N LEU A 222 -20.01 11.97 -2.08
CA LEU A 222 -21.32 12.55 -2.38
C LEU A 222 -21.66 13.71 -1.41
N TRP A 223 -21.48 13.51 -0.11
CA TRP A 223 -21.96 14.43 0.93
C TRP A 223 -20.94 15.49 1.32
N PHE A 224 -19.65 15.13 1.35
CA PHE A 224 -18.58 16.02 1.83
C PHE A 224 -17.59 16.43 0.73
N LYS A 225 -17.74 15.92 -0.51
CA LYS A 225 -16.83 16.18 -1.63
C LYS A 225 -15.37 15.88 -1.27
N THR A 226 -15.19 14.80 -0.50
CA THR A 226 -13.89 14.35 0.00
C THR A 226 -13.72 12.86 -0.24
N ASP A 227 -12.47 12.43 -0.27
CA ASP A 227 -12.11 11.03 -0.27
C ASP A 227 -11.36 10.64 1.01
N PHE A 228 -10.91 9.39 1.09
CA PHE A 228 -10.10 8.90 2.20
C PHE A 228 -8.62 9.03 1.82
N ARG A 229 -7.90 9.95 2.43
CA ARG A 229 -6.48 10.15 2.14
C ARG A 229 -5.70 10.66 3.34
N PHE A 230 -4.39 10.47 3.25
CA PHE A 230 -3.44 11.24 4.02
C PHE A 230 -2.13 11.26 3.26
N TRP A 231 -1.62 12.47 3.00
CA TRP A 231 -0.34 12.66 2.32
C TRP A 231 -0.28 11.92 0.96
N VAL A 232 0.62 10.96 0.78
CA VAL A 232 0.80 10.22 -0.48
C VAL A 232 -0.14 9.02 -0.64
N VAL A 233 -0.96 8.71 0.35
CA VAL A 233 -1.92 7.59 0.30
C VAL A 233 -3.32 8.13 0.12
N ALA A 234 -3.99 7.71 -0.96
CA ALA A 234 -5.37 8.10 -1.25
C ALA A 234 -6.18 6.91 -1.76
N VAL A 235 -7.31 6.65 -1.11
CA VAL A 235 -8.35 5.70 -1.57
C VAL A 235 -9.40 6.51 -2.32
N LYS A 236 -9.50 6.27 -3.63
CA LYS A 236 -10.36 7.03 -4.55
C LYS A 236 -11.41 6.15 -5.18
N LEU A 237 -12.55 6.74 -5.56
CA LEU A 237 -13.53 6.06 -6.41
C LEU A 237 -12.90 5.73 -7.76
N MET A 238 -13.22 4.57 -8.29
CA MET A 238 -12.77 4.15 -9.62
C MET A 238 -13.76 4.63 -10.68
N SER A 239 -13.23 5.22 -11.74
CA SER A 239 -13.96 5.29 -13.02
C SER A 239 -14.22 3.89 -13.58
N SER A 240 -15.13 3.77 -14.54
CA SER A 240 -15.41 2.52 -15.26
C SER A 240 -14.15 1.91 -15.90
N LEU A 241 -13.27 2.77 -16.42
CA LEU A 241 -11.99 2.36 -16.98
C LEU A 241 -11.06 1.79 -15.90
N GLN A 242 -10.90 2.51 -14.78
CA GLN A 242 -10.08 2.03 -13.66
C GLN A 242 -10.61 0.72 -13.07
N PHE A 243 -11.93 0.52 -13.01
CA PHE A 243 -12.49 -0.76 -12.57
C PHE A 243 -12.11 -1.93 -13.51
N ARG A 244 -12.11 -1.71 -14.82
CA ARG A 244 -11.62 -2.72 -15.79
C ARG A 244 -10.14 -3.01 -15.60
N ILE A 245 -9.33 -1.97 -15.38
CA ILE A 245 -7.89 -2.09 -15.13
C ILE A 245 -7.63 -2.88 -13.83
N PHE A 246 -8.38 -2.56 -12.78
CA PHE A 246 -8.37 -3.26 -11.49
C PHE A 246 -8.56 -4.77 -11.67
N LEU A 247 -9.54 -5.20 -12.46
CA LEU A 247 -9.77 -6.62 -12.73
C LEU A 247 -8.60 -7.31 -13.44
N GLY A 248 -7.86 -6.58 -14.30
CA GLY A 248 -6.68 -7.09 -14.99
C GLY A 248 -5.51 -7.40 -14.05
N TYR A 249 -5.32 -6.57 -13.01
CA TYR A 249 -4.24 -6.75 -12.04
C TYR A 249 -4.62 -7.64 -10.85
N LEU A 250 -5.90 -7.71 -10.47
CA LEU A 250 -6.38 -8.40 -9.27
C LEU A 250 -5.85 -9.84 -9.10
N PRO A 251 -5.80 -10.71 -10.13
CA PRO A 251 -5.33 -12.09 -9.95
C PRO A 251 -3.89 -12.20 -9.43
N PHE A 252 -3.01 -11.28 -9.85
CA PHE A 252 -1.60 -11.27 -9.44
C PHE A 252 -1.43 -10.89 -7.97
N PHE A 253 -2.24 -9.93 -7.49
CA PHE A 253 -2.24 -9.54 -6.09
C PHE A 253 -2.92 -10.60 -5.21
N ILE A 254 -3.95 -11.29 -5.70
CA ILE A 254 -4.51 -12.47 -5.03
C ILE A 254 -3.42 -13.53 -4.84
N PHE A 255 -2.67 -13.84 -5.90
CA PHE A 255 -1.55 -14.79 -5.81
C PHE A 255 -0.54 -14.36 -4.75
N PHE A 256 -0.08 -13.11 -4.78
CA PHE A 256 0.85 -12.58 -3.78
C PHE A 256 0.32 -12.72 -2.35
N PHE A 257 -0.89 -12.26 -2.07
CA PHE A 257 -1.43 -12.27 -0.71
C PHE A 257 -1.78 -13.67 -0.20
N LEU A 258 -2.11 -14.63 -1.08
CA LEU A 258 -2.24 -16.03 -0.69
C LEU A 258 -0.90 -16.60 -0.23
N ILE A 259 0.18 -16.38 -0.98
CA ILE A 259 1.51 -16.85 -0.58
C ILE A 259 1.99 -16.14 0.70
N ALA A 260 1.78 -14.83 0.80
CA ALA A 260 2.07 -14.09 2.03
C ALA A 260 1.27 -14.64 3.23
N GLY A 261 -0.01 -15.02 3.02
CA GLY A 261 -0.84 -15.63 4.05
C GLY A 261 -0.28 -16.97 4.54
N VAL A 262 0.16 -17.84 3.61
CA VAL A 262 0.82 -19.11 3.95
C VAL A 262 2.11 -18.87 4.75
N ALA A 263 2.92 -17.90 4.34
CA ALA A 263 4.16 -17.57 5.02
C ALA A 263 3.90 -17.02 6.45
N LEU A 264 3.00 -16.04 6.60
CA LEU A 264 2.72 -15.37 7.88
C LEU A 264 1.95 -16.26 8.86
N HIS A 265 0.96 -17.03 8.37
CA HIS A 265 0.02 -17.76 9.22
C HIS A 265 0.26 -19.28 9.26
N GLY A 266 1.10 -19.79 8.36
CA GLY A 266 1.65 -21.14 8.40
C GLY A 266 3.08 -21.14 8.92
N GLN A 267 4.05 -20.76 8.08
CA GLN A 267 5.48 -20.91 8.37
C GLN A 267 5.96 -20.09 9.56
N MET A 268 5.58 -18.81 9.64
CA MET A 268 6.10 -17.86 10.62
C MET A 268 5.11 -17.56 11.76
N ARG A 269 4.03 -18.34 11.85
CA ARG A 269 2.95 -18.10 12.80
C ARG A 269 3.48 -18.00 14.23
N LEU A 270 3.26 -16.83 14.83
CA LEU A 270 3.71 -16.57 16.19
C LEU A 270 2.82 -17.29 17.22
N VAL A 271 3.45 -18.15 18.03
CA VAL A 271 2.82 -18.90 19.13
C VAL A 271 3.66 -18.77 20.41
N ARG A 272 3.04 -19.07 21.55
CA ARG A 272 3.69 -19.19 22.85
C ARG A 272 4.52 -20.48 22.90
N ALA A 273 5.37 -20.59 23.92
CA ALA A 273 6.23 -21.77 24.11
C ALA A 273 5.44 -23.09 24.26
N ASN A 274 4.22 -23.03 24.76
CA ASN A 274 3.31 -24.17 24.88
C ASN A 274 2.47 -24.46 23.61
N GLY A 275 2.78 -23.81 22.48
CA GLY A 275 2.06 -23.98 21.20
C GLY A 275 0.76 -23.17 21.07
N GLU A 276 0.27 -22.59 22.17
CA GLU A 276 -0.94 -21.77 22.15
C GLU A 276 -0.73 -20.45 21.40
N PRO A 277 -1.79 -19.92 20.77
CA PRO A 277 -1.79 -18.56 20.27
C PRO A 277 -1.26 -17.48 21.21
N VAL A 278 -0.48 -16.55 20.66
CA VAL A 278 -0.33 -15.22 21.27
C VAL A 278 -1.63 -14.42 21.17
N SER A 279 -1.71 -13.27 21.87
CA SER A 279 -2.87 -12.37 21.75
C SER A 279 -2.99 -11.83 20.32
N MET A 280 -4.21 -11.48 19.91
CA MET A 280 -4.50 -10.92 18.58
C MET A 280 -3.58 -9.74 18.25
N GLY A 281 -3.48 -8.75 19.16
CA GLY A 281 -2.64 -7.57 18.95
C GLY A 281 -1.16 -7.92 18.77
N ARG A 282 -0.62 -8.90 19.51
CA ARG A 282 0.78 -9.34 19.33
C ARG A 282 0.98 -10.03 17.98
N ALA A 283 0.03 -10.84 17.53
CA ALA A 283 0.10 -11.47 16.21
C ALA A 283 0.05 -10.42 15.09
N MET A 284 -0.84 -9.42 15.21
CA MET A 284 -0.93 -8.31 14.26
C MET A 284 0.37 -7.50 14.20
N LEU A 285 0.88 -7.07 15.35
CA LEU A 285 2.13 -6.30 15.42
C LEU A 285 3.32 -7.07 14.83
N ALA A 286 3.42 -8.38 15.09
CA ALA A 286 4.46 -9.23 14.50
C ALA A 286 4.36 -9.28 12.98
N ASN A 287 3.16 -9.51 12.42
CA ASN A 287 2.97 -9.58 10.98
C ASN A 287 3.12 -8.21 10.30
N VAL A 288 2.72 -7.12 10.95
CA VAL A 288 3.02 -5.75 10.50
C VAL A 288 4.53 -5.55 10.43
N GLY A 289 5.27 -5.93 11.48
CA GLY A 289 6.73 -5.85 11.49
C GLY A 289 7.37 -6.62 10.33
N LEU A 290 6.89 -7.84 10.06
CA LEU A 290 7.41 -8.67 8.95
C LEU A 290 7.19 -8.04 7.57
N LEU A 291 6.07 -7.36 7.33
CA LEU A 291 5.78 -6.75 6.03
C LEU A 291 6.30 -5.31 5.87
N VAL A 292 6.47 -4.58 6.97
CA VAL A 292 6.68 -3.12 6.94
C VAL A 292 8.10 -2.70 7.30
N LEU A 293 8.80 -3.44 8.16
CA LEU A 293 10.10 -3.00 8.68
C LEU A 293 11.13 -2.79 7.57
N GLY A 294 11.10 -3.62 6.52
CA GLY A 294 11.97 -3.46 5.36
C GLY A 294 11.77 -2.09 4.69
N PHE A 295 10.51 -1.70 4.46
CA PHE A 295 10.19 -0.41 3.85
C PHE A 295 10.61 0.77 4.72
N ILE A 296 10.49 0.68 6.04
CA ILE A 296 11.03 1.70 6.95
C ILE A 296 12.55 1.83 6.75
N VAL A 297 13.27 0.70 6.69
CA VAL A 297 14.73 0.70 6.45
C VAL A 297 15.06 1.31 5.09
N LEU A 298 14.37 0.92 4.02
CA LEU A 298 14.57 1.47 2.68
C LEU A 298 14.39 3.00 2.65
N LEU A 299 13.33 3.49 3.29
CA LEU A 299 13.04 4.92 3.37
C LEU A 299 14.10 5.66 4.18
N LEU A 300 14.57 5.10 5.30
CA LEU A 300 15.65 5.70 6.08
C LEU A 300 16.96 5.76 5.29
N VAL A 301 17.32 4.68 4.59
CA VAL A 301 18.53 4.63 3.75
C VAL A 301 18.50 5.72 2.67
N GLN A 302 17.35 5.97 2.07
CA GLN A 302 17.20 6.96 1.00
C GLN A 302 17.09 8.39 1.55
N TYR A 303 16.21 8.63 2.52
CA TYR A 303 15.87 9.98 2.96
C TYR A 303 16.81 10.56 4.02
N VAL A 304 17.51 9.76 4.84
CA VAL A 304 18.48 10.32 5.81
C VAL A 304 19.60 11.07 5.09
N PRO A 305 20.27 10.51 4.05
CA PRO A 305 21.23 11.27 3.27
C PRO A 305 20.62 12.46 2.52
N LEU A 306 19.39 12.31 2.00
CA LEU A 306 18.70 13.42 1.33
C LEU A 306 18.51 14.62 2.26
N LEU A 307 18.05 14.36 3.48
CA LEU A 307 17.83 15.39 4.49
C LEU A 307 19.13 15.95 5.07
N SER A 308 20.28 15.29 4.86
CA SER A 308 21.60 15.83 5.19
C SER A 308 22.28 16.58 4.04
N GLY A 309 21.56 16.87 2.95
CA GLY A 309 22.04 17.64 1.80
C GLY A 309 22.76 16.80 0.73
N SER A 310 22.71 15.47 0.81
CA SER A 310 23.22 14.57 -0.23
C SER A 310 22.11 14.18 -1.21
N PRO A 311 22.41 13.69 -2.43
CA PRO A 311 21.39 13.08 -3.28
C PRO A 311 20.88 11.75 -2.69
N LEU A 312 19.73 11.28 -3.19
CA LEU A 312 19.21 9.94 -2.87
C LEU A 312 20.26 8.88 -3.28
N PRO A 313 20.78 8.06 -2.34
CA PRO A 313 21.92 7.18 -2.60
C PRO A 313 21.66 6.11 -3.67
N LEU A 314 20.42 5.66 -3.85
CA LEU A 314 20.09 4.64 -4.86
C LEU A 314 19.56 5.23 -6.17
N GLY A 315 19.44 6.57 -6.30
CA GLY A 315 19.09 7.22 -7.56
C GLY A 315 17.67 6.97 -8.10
N GLU A 316 16.74 6.53 -7.25
CA GLU A 316 15.40 6.07 -7.65
C GLU A 316 14.27 6.94 -7.03
N PRO A 317 14.15 8.23 -7.36
CA PRO A 317 13.26 9.16 -6.64
C PRO A 317 11.78 8.74 -6.70
N LEU A 318 11.26 8.45 -7.90
CA LEU A 318 9.85 8.12 -8.11
C LEU A 318 9.44 6.85 -7.33
N LEU A 319 10.18 5.75 -7.50
CA LEU A 319 9.85 4.50 -6.82
C LEU A 319 10.06 4.59 -5.30
N THR A 320 10.96 5.45 -4.84
CA THR A 320 11.13 5.72 -3.41
C THR A 320 9.94 6.50 -2.83
N ILE A 321 9.32 7.39 -3.60
CA ILE A 321 8.05 8.03 -3.19
C ILE A 321 6.92 6.99 -3.10
N VAL A 322 6.83 6.08 -4.07
CA VAL A 322 5.88 4.95 -4.03
C VAL A 322 6.12 4.08 -2.78
N ALA A 323 7.37 3.92 -2.34
CA ALA A 323 7.73 3.13 -1.17
C ALA A 323 7.06 3.62 0.14
N PHE A 324 6.76 4.92 0.27
CA PHE A 324 6.03 5.45 1.43
C PHE A 324 4.63 4.84 1.57
N GLN A 325 3.95 4.56 0.46
CA GLN A 325 2.58 4.04 0.49
C GLN A 325 2.53 2.61 1.04
N PHE A 326 3.58 1.80 0.83
CA PHE A 326 3.61 0.42 1.32
C PHE A 326 3.62 0.32 2.84
N VAL A 327 4.12 1.33 3.57
CA VAL A 327 4.13 1.33 5.04
C VAL A 327 2.70 1.22 5.61
N PRO A 328 1.77 2.16 5.36
CA PRO A 328 0.40 2.05 5.85
C PRO A 328 -0.40 0.95 5.11
N LEU A 329 -0.19 0.75 3.81
CA LEU A 329 -0.97 -0.23 3.04
C LEU A 329 -0.67 -1.68 3.47
N LEU A 330 0.59 -2.05 3.64
CA LEU A 330 0.95 -3.38 4.15
C LEU A 330 0.64 -3.52 5.65
N THR A 331 0.61 -2.43 6.41
CA THR A 331 0.08 -2.44 7.79
C THR A 331 -1.39 -2.87 7.79
N ILE A 332 -2.23 -2.23 6.96
CA ILE A 332 -3.66 -2.58 6.83
C ILE A 332 -3.81 -4.04 6.39
N ALA A 333 -3.05 -4.47 5.36
CA ALA A 333 -3.09 -5.84 4.88
C ALA A 333 -2.70 -6.86 5.97
N ALA A 334 -1.61 -6.63 6.70
CA ALA A 334 -1.18 -7.52 7.79
C ALA A 334 -2.23 -7.64 8.90
N ILE A 335 -2.87 -6.52 9.27
CA ILE A 335 -3.94 -6.50 10.27
C ILE A 335 -5.13 -7.33 9.78
N TRP A 336 -5.61 -7.09 8.56
CA TRP A 336 -6.77 -7.80 8.01
C TRP A 336 -6.50 -9.29 7.83
N MET A 337 -5.35 -9.64 7.25
CA MET A 337 -4.96 -11.04 7.07
C MET A 337 -4.91 -11.77 8.41
N THR A 338 -4.28 -11.16 9.41
CA THR A 338 -4.20 -11.73 10.76
C THR A 338 -5.57 -11.85 11.40
N TRP A 339 -6.39 -10.80 11.34
CA TRP A 339 -7.73 -10.80 11.94
C TRP A 339 -8.60 -11.90 11.37
N PHE A 340 -8.71 -11.97 10.04
CA PHE A 340 -9.57 -12.94 9.39
C PHE A 340 -9.02 -14.36 9.55
N PHE A 341 -7.70 -14.59 9.45
CA PHE A 341 -7.13 -15.90 9.74
C PHE A 341 -7.50 -16.40 11.14
N ARG A 342 -7.48 -15.52 12.14
CA ARG A 342 -7.85 -15.85 13.52
C ARG A 342 -9.34 -16.14 13.71
N LYS A 343 -10.20 -15.59 12.85
CA LYS A 343 -11.66 -15.79 12.88
C LYS A 343 -12.11 -16.98 12.05
N THR A 344 -11.39 -17.33 10.98
CA THR A 344 -11.80 -18.35 10.01
C THR A 344 -10.93 -19.60 10.03
N GLY A 345 -9.76 -19.57 10.66
CA GLY A 345 -8.78 -20.66 10.61
C GLY A 345 -8.08 -20.82 9.24
N THR A 346 -8.38 -19.96 8.26
CA THR A 346 -7.91 -20.08 6.88
C THR A 346 -7.45 -18.74 6.31
N ILE A 347 -6.58 -18.77 5.30
CA ILE A 347 -5.94 -17.55 4.77
C ILE A 347 -6.83 -16.74 3.80
N TYR A 348 -7.87 -17.36 3.25
CA TYR A 348 -8.54 -16.89 2.03
C TYR A 348 -9.25 -15.54 2.19
N VAL A 349 -10.07 -15.35 3.23
CA VAL A 349 -10.82 -14.10 3.43
C VAL A 349 -9.84 -12.92 3.55
N GLY A 350 -8.85 -13.05 4.42
CA GLY A 350 -7.84 -12.02 4.64
C GLY A 350 -7.03 -11.70 3.38
N ALA A 351 -6.56 -12.74 2.65
CA ALA A 351 -5.79 -12.56 1.43
C ALA A 351 -6.60 -11.90 0.31
N PHE A 352 -7.85 -12.32 0.09
CA PHE A 352 -8.71 -11.74 -0.94
C PHE A 352 -9.12 -10.29 -0.62
N THR A 353 -9.42 -9.98 0.66
CA THR A 353 -9.72 -8.61 1.08
C THR A 353 -8.50 -7.70 0.93
N ALA A 354 -7.32 -8.15 1.38
CA ALA A 354 -6.08 -7.40 1.23
C ALA A 354 -5.74 -7.16 -0.24
N ALA A 355 -5.76 -8.20 -1.07
CA ALA A 355 -5.50 -8.09 -2.51
C ALA A 355 -6.42 -7.07 -3.18
N SER A 356 -7.73 -7.20 -2.95
CA SER A 356 -8.75 -6.36 -3.58
C SER A 356 -8.63 -4.90 -3.13
N PHE A 357 -8.39 -4.64 -1.85
CA PHE A 357 -8.23 -3.27 -1.37
C PHE A 357 -6.94 -2.62 -1.88
N ILE A 358 -5.82 -3.34 -1.83
CA ILE A 358 -4.52 -2.79 -2.23
C ILE A 358 -4.53 -2.45 -3.72
N ILE A 359 -5.03 -3.36 -4.57
CA ILE A 359 -5.08 -3.06 -6.00
C ILE A 359 -6.11 -1.99 -6.35
N TRP A 360 -7.20 -1.88 -5.60
CA TRP A 360 -8.12 -0.75 -5.71
C TRP A 360 -7.39 0.59 -5.45
N VAL A 361 -6.66 0.70 -4.33
CA VAL A 361 -5.91 1.92 -3.99
C VAL A 361 -4.88 2.26 -5.08
N ILE A 362 -4.09 1.27 -5.52
CA ILE A 362 -3.04 1.49 -6.53
C ILE A 362 -3.65 1.95 -7.85
N VAL A 363 -4.66 1.24 -8.39
CA VAL A 363 -5.22 1.54 -9.71
C VAL A 363 -5.95 2.87 -9.73
N ALA A 364 -6.69 3.18 -8.67
CA ALA A 364 -7.43 4.45 -8.57
C ALA A 364 -6.48 5.66 -8.40
N GLY A 365 -5.31 5.44 -7.81
CA GLY A 365 -4.30 6.47 -7.55
C GLY A 365 -3.29 6.70 -8.68
N GLN A 366 -3.27 5.86 -9.72
CA GLN A 366 -2.20 5.85 -10.72
C GLN A 366 -2.60 6.41 -12.09
N ALA A 367 -1.66 7.08 -12.75
CA ALA A 367 -1.80 7.56 -14.12
C ALA A 367 -1.85 6.39 -15.11
N THR A 368 -2.69 6.52 -16.13
CA THR A 368 -2.87 5.56 -17.22
C THR A 368 -2.08 6.03 -18.44
N GLN A 369 -1.10 5.25 -18.89
CA GLN A 369 -0.20 5.58 -20.00
C GLN A 369 -0.56 4.87 -21.32
N PHE A 370 -1.66 4.12 -21.37
CA PHE A 370 -2.20 3.55 -22.61
C PHE A 370 -3.35 4.40 -23.14
N ALA A 371 -3.33 4.73 -24.44
CA ALA A 371 -4.43 5.39 -25.12
C ALA A 371 -5.46 4.32 -25.56
N PHE A 372 -6.62 4.32 -24.91
CA PHE A 372 -7.69 3.33 -25.09
C PHE A 372 -8.52 3.53 -26.36
#